data_AF-A0A813HEK8-F1
#
_entry.id   AF-A0A813HEK8-F1
#
_cell.length_a   1.000
_cell.length_b   1.000
_cell.length_c   1.000
_cell.angle_alpha   90.00
_cell.angle_beta   90.00
_cell.angle_gamma   90.00
#
_symmetry.space_group_name_H-M   'P 1'
#
loop_
_entity.id
_entity.type
_entity.pdbx_description
1 polymer ?
#
loop_
_entity_poly.entity_id
_entity_poly.type
_entity_poly.pdbx_seq_one_letter_code
_entity_poly.pdbx_strand_id
1 'polypeptide(L)'
;MALPMKAMKAVKAALKAKAMKQVMKKAMKKAMKATAMKKAMKKAMKKVMKKAMKKAMKKSTIANGKRRKVSVFKGTKVKTSGGLKKADLIKSKTGRVVSRKGSAAGKKAYANIKGWTDAVQQARKELGVKGFVAIKKGTALYKAAKAIYSK
;
A
#
# COMPACT_ATOMS: atom_id res chain seq x y z
N MET A 1 -30.03 -60.28 70.70
CA MET A 1 -29.66 -58.99 70.07
C MET A 1 -28.17 -58.76 70.40
N ALA A 2 -27.24 -58.37 69.54
CA ALA A 2 -27.26 -57.89 68.17
C ALA A 2 -25.80 -57.92 67.65
N LEU A 3 -25.49 -58.62 66.55
CA LEU A 3 -24.21 -58.46 65.85
C LEU A 3 -24.37 -58.80 64.36
N PRO A 4 -24.67 -57.82 63.48
CA PRO A 4 -24.00 -57.79 62.17
C PRO A 4 -23.92 -56.37 61.53
N MET A 5 -23.47 -55.35 62.26
CA MET A 5 -23.46 -53.96 61.72
C MET A 5 -22.06 -53.34 61.53
N LYS A 6 -20.98 -53.93 62.10
CA LYS A 6 -19.62 -53.36 62.05
C LYS A 6 -18.83 -53.72 60.77
N ALA A 7 -18.92 -54.96 60.28
CA ALA A 7 -18.21 -55.40 59.07
C ALA A 7 -18.75 -54.78 57.78
N MET A 8 -20.08 -54.65 57.64
CA MET A 8 -20.70 -53.98 56.49
C MET A 8 -20.37 -52.47 56.42
N LYS A 9 -20.17 -51.80 57.56
CA LYS A 9 -19.84 -50.37 57.62
C LYS A 9 -18.42 -50.08 57.10
N ALA A 10 -17.46 -50.97 57.37
CA ALA A 10 -16.09 -50.86 56.87
C ALA A 10 -15.99 -51.12 55.35
N VAL A 11 -16.70 -52.13 54.84
CA VAL A 11 -16.76 -52.44 53.39
C VAL A 11 -17.47 -51.31 52.62
N LYS A 12 -18.54 -50.73 53.18
CA LYS A 12 -19.26 -49.58 52.59
C LYS A 12 -18.41 -48.30 52.57
N ALA A 13 -17.56 -48.08 53.58
CA ALA A 13 -16.63 -46.94 53.63
C ALA A 13 -15.50 -47.07 52.58
N ALA A 14 -14.93 -48.27 52.41
CA ALA A 14 -13.89 -48.53 51.42
C ALA A 14 -14.40 -48.39 49.97
N LEU A 15 -15.62 -48.87 49.69
CA LEU A 15 -16.28 -48.68 48.40
C LEU A 15 -16.58 -47.21 48.10
N LYS A 16 -17.02 -46.44 49.11
CA LYS A 16 -17.29 -44.99 48.98
C LYS A 16 -16.01 -44.20 48.72
N ALA A 17 -14.90 -44.54 49.37
CA ALA A 17 -13.59 -43.94 49.13
C ALA A 17 -13.01 -44.27 47.74
N LYS A 18 -13.17 -45.51 47.27
CA LYS A 18 -12.74 -45.94 45.92
C LYS A 18 -13.57 -45.26 44.83
N ALA A 19 -14.88 -45.11 45.04
CA ALA A 19 -15.75 -44.33 44.16
C ALA A 19 -15.32 -42.85 44.12
N MET A 20 -15.09 -42.21 45.28
CA MET A 20 -14.63 -40.82 45.37
C MET A 20 -13.30 -40.58 44.63
N LYS A 21 -12.33 -41.50 44.78
CA LYS A 21 -11.03 -41.44 44.07
C LYS A 21 -11.18 -41.57 42.55
N GLN A 22 -12.13 -42.37 42.09
CA GLN A 22 -12.42 -42.53 40.66
C GLN A 22 -13.11 -41.29 40.08
N VAL A 23 -14.03 -40.66 40.83
CA VAL A 23 -14.67 -39.39 40.43
C VAL A 23 -13.64 -38.27 40.35
N MET A 24 -12.75 -38.18 41.35
CA MET A 24 -11.68 -37.18 41.39
C MET A 24 -10.67 -37.35 40.24
N LYS A 25 -10.29 -38.60 39.90
CA LYS A 25 -9.41 -38.91 38.77
C LYS A 25 -10.05 -38.56 37.40
N LYS A 26 -11.37 -38.78 37.25
CA LYS A 26 -12.11 -38.41 36.04
C LYS A 26 -12.25 -36.88 35.88
N ALA A 27 -12.48 -36.17 36.98
CA ALA A 27 -12.50 -34.71 37.02
C ALA A 27 -11.12 -34.12 36.64
N MET A 28 -10.04 -34.65 37.22
CA MET A 28 -8.68 -34.20 36.93
C MET A 28 -8.29 -34.44 35.46
N LYS A 29 -8.66 -35.59 34.88
CA LYS A 29 -8.39 -35.90 33.45
C LYS A 29 -9.17 -34.98 32.50
N LYS A 30 -10.39 -34.57 32.87
CA LYS A 30 -11.20 -33.60 32.10
C LYS A 30 -10.60 -32.19 32.16
N ALA A 31 -10.13 -31.76 33.33
CA ALA A 31 -9.44 -30.49 33.51
C ALA A 31 -8.11 -30.43 32.73
N MET A 32 -7.34 -31.53 32.72
CA MET A 32 -6.09 -31.63 31.97
C MET A 32 -6.32 -31.65 30.44
N LYS A 33 -7.40 -32.30 29.95
CA LYS A 33 -7.79 -32.22 28.54
C LYS A 33 -8.25 -30.82 28.14
N ALA A 34 -9.00 -30.13 28.99
CA ALA A 34 -9.46 -28.76 28.72
C ALA A 34 -8.27 -27.78 28.62
N THR A 35 -7.27 -27.90 29.51
CA THR A 35 -6.04 -27.09 29.45
C THR A 35 -5.18 -27.44 28.24
N ALA A 36 -5.04 -28.72 27.88
CA ALA A 36 -4.35 -29.14 26.66
C ALA A 36 -5.03 -28.60 25.39
N MET A 37 -6.37 -28.66 25.33
CA MET A 37 -7.16 -28.12 24.22
C MET A 37 -7.03 -26.60 24.12
N LYS A 38 -7.07 -25.88 25.26
CA LYS A 38 -6.87 -24.42 25.31
C LYS A 38 -5.46 -24.03 24.85
N LYS A 39 -4.43 -24.81 25.20
CA LYS A 39 -3.04 -24.60 24.76
C LYS A 39 -2.85 -24.89 23.26
N ALA A 40 -3.51 -25.92 22.74
CA ALA A 40 -3.51 -26.26 21.31
C ALA A 40 -4.23 -25.17 20.50
N MET A 41 -5.40 -24.70 20.96
CA MET A 41 -6.15 -23.61 20.33
C MET A 41 -5.34 -22.30 20.32
N LYS A 42 -4.67 -21.94 21.42
CA LYS A 42 -3.80 -20.75 21.49
C LYS A 42 -2.62 -20.84 20.51
N LYS A 43 -2.01 -22.03 20.34
CA LYS A 43 -0.95 -22.25 19.34
C LYS A 43 -1.47 -22.15 17.90
N ALA A 44 -2.65 -22.71 17.62
CA ALA A 44 -3.29 -22.60 16.32
C ALA A 44 -3.61 -21.14 15.98
N MET A 45 -4.21 -20.40 16.91
CA MET A 45 -4.52 -18.98 16.75
C MET A 45 -3.25 -18.15 16.52
N LYS A 46 -2.17 -18.40 17.27
CA LYS A 46 -0.88 -17.71 17.08
C LYS A 46 -0.25 -18.00 15.70
N LYS A 47 -0.41 -19.22 15.16
CA LYS A 47 0.07 -19.58 13.82
C LYS A 47 -0.73 -18.85 12.72
N VAL A 48 -2.05 -18.77 12.87
CA VAL A 48 -2.93 -18.02 11.96
C VAL A 48 -2.58 -16.53 12.00
N MET A 49 -2.43 -15.95 13.19
CA MET A 49 -2.04 -14.56 13.38
C MET A 49 -0.66 -14.26 12.74
N LYS A 50 0.33 -15.13 12.93
CA LYS A 50 1.67 -14.96 12.34
C LYS A 50 1.65 -15.07 10.82
N LYS A 51 0.79 -15.92 10.24
CA LYS A 51 0.59 -16.04 8.78
C LYS A 51 -0.12 -14.81 8.21
N ALA A 52 -1.12 -14.28 8.89
CA ALA A 52 -1.80 -13.04 8.51
C ALA A 52 -0.83 -11.84 8.57
N MET A 53 -0.03 -11.74 9.63
CA MET A 53 0.97 -10.69 9.80
C MET A 53 2.04 -10.73 8.70
N LYS A 54 2.55 -11.92 8.34
CA LYS A 54 3.49 -12.07 7.22
C LYS A 54 2.90 -11.64 5.86
N LYS A 55 1.60 -11.87 5.63
CA LYS A 55 0.92 -11.39 4.40
C LYS A 55 0.76 -9.87 4.41
N ALA A 56 0.44 -9.27 5.55
CA ALA A 56 0.34 -7.82 5.68
C ALA A 56 1.71 -7.11 5.53
N MET A 57 2.79 -7.74 5.98
CA MET A 57 4.16 -7.22 5.86
C MET A 57 4.79 -7.38 4.47
N LYS A 58 4.19 -8.16 3.55
CA LYS A 58 4.69 -8.22 2.17
C LYS A 58 4.61 -6.82 1.56
N LYS A 59 5.77 -6.19 1.36
CA LYS A 59 5.91 -4.86 0.78
C LYS A 59 5.07 -4.80 -0.50
N SER A 60 4.06 -3.93 -0.52
CA SER A 60 3.11 -3.88 -1.65
C SER A 60 3.86 -3.74 -2.98
N THR A 61 3.57 -4.60 -3.94
CA THR A 61 4.19 -4.58 -5.28
C THR A 61 3.73 -3.35 -6.09
N ILE A 62 2.54 -2.85 -5.76
CA ILE A 62 1.86 -1.73 -6.40
C ILE A 62 2.13 -0.44 -5.61
N ALA A 63 2.57 0.59 -6.31
CA ALA A 63 2.74 1.93 -5.77
C ALA A 63 1.42 2.71 -5.80
N ASN A 64 0.98 3.15 -4.63
CA ASN A 64 -0.21 3.96 -4.43
C ASN A 64 0.16 5.38 -3.98
N GLY A 65 -0.79 6.31 -4.07
CA GLY A 65 -0.65 7.69 -3.61
C GLY A 65 0.07 8.65 -4.57
N LYS A 66 0.36 9.87 -4.06
CA LYS A 66 0.92 11.00 -4.84
C LYS A 66 2.31 10.70 -5.40
N ARG A 67 3.15 9.98 -4.64
CA ARG A 67 4.53 9.65 -5.01
C ARG A 67 4.65 8.36 -5.85
N ARG A 68 3.55 7.74 -6.29
CA ARG A 68 3.57 6.43 -6.96
C ARG A 68 4.54 6.33 -8.14
N LYS A 69 4.55 7.34 -9.02
CA LYS A 69 5.44 7.36 -10.19
C LYS A 69 6.91 7.47 -9.78
N VAL A 70 7.20 8.28 -8.76
CA VAL A 70 8.54 8.43 -8.21
C VAL A 70 9.00 7.13 -7.54
N SER A 71 8.14 6.48 -6.76
CA SER A 71 8.45 5.21 -6.08
C SER A 71 8.79 4.09 -7.08
N VAL A 72 8.06 4.00 -8.19
CA VAL A 72 8.33 3.04 -9.28
C VAL A 72 9.60 3.42 -10.04
N PHE A 73 9.81 4.71 -10.33
CA PHE A 73 11.01 5.18 -11.00
C PHE A 73 12.28 4.92 -10.18
N LYS A 74 12.22 5.09 -8.86
CA LYS A 74 13.28 4.73 -7.90
C LYS A 74 13.46 3.22 -7.71
N GLY A 75 12.57 2.37 -8.24
CA GLY A 75 12.65 0.91 -8.11
C GLY A 75 12.13 0.33 -6.79
N THR A 76 11.57 1.17 -5.89
CA THR A 76 11.03 0.68 -4.60
C THR A 76 9.76 -0.17 -4.74
N LYS A 77 9.12 -0.10 -5.92
CA LYS A 77 7.85 -0.72 -6.29
C LYS A 77 7.92 -1.12 -7.77
N VAL A 78 7.18 -2.15 -8.17
CA VAL A 78 7.25 -2.71 -9.53
C VAL A 78 6.38 -1.92 -10.50
N LYS A 79 5.15 -1.59 -10.11
CA LYS A 79 4.17 -0.90 -10.95
C LYS A 79 3.35 0.11 -10.16
N THR A 80 2.81 1.12 -10.83
CA THR A 80 1.83 2.04 -10.21
C THR A 80 0.45 1.40 -10.16
N SER A 81 -0.48 1.97 -9.38
CA SER A 81 -1.89 1.57 -9.39
C SER A 81 -2.51 1.56 -10.79
N GLY A 82 -2.08 2.46 -11.69
CA GLY A 82 -2.51 2.51 -13.09
C GLY A 82 -1.64 1.69 -14.05
N GLY A 83 -0.91 0.69 -13.57
CA GLY A 83 -0.16 -0.25 -14.42
C GLY A 83 1.20 0.21 -14.93
N LEU A 84 1.55 1.50 -14.82
CA LEU A 84 2.84 2.02 -15.33
C LEU A 84 4.05 1.38 -14.62
N LYS A 85 5.02 0.91 -15.40
CA LYS A 85 6.32 0.39 -14.95
C LYS A 85 7.41 1.47 -15.10
N LYS A 86 8.63 1.17 -14.66
CA LYS A 86 9.77 2.09 -14.76
C LYS A 86 10.09 2.49 -16.21
N ALA A 87 9.98 1.58 -17.18
CA ALA A 87 10.23 1.84 -18.60
C ALA A 87 9.28 2.91 -19.20
N ASP A 88 8.05 2.96 -18.68
CA ASP A 88 7.00 3.88 -19.13
C ASP A 88 7.12 5.28 -18.51
N LEU A 89 8.09 5.48 -17.61
CA LEU A 89 8.28 6.73 -16.87
C LEU A 89 9.56 7.43 -17.32
N ILE A 90 9.51 8.77 -17.32
CA ILE A 90 10.64 9.63 -17.64
C ILE A 90 10.64 10.85 -16.71
N LYS A 91 11.83 11.38 -16.42
CA LYS A 91 12.01 12.61 -15.64
C LYS A 91 12.00 13.82 -16.60
N SER A 92 11.15 14.81 -16.32
CA SER A 92 11.13 16.08 -17.04
C SER A 92 12.31 16.98 -16.64
N LYS A 93 12.57 18.05 -17.40
CA LYS A 93 13.58 19.07 -17.06
C LYS A 93 13.34 19.70 -15.68
N THR A 94 12.08 19.86 -15.28
CA THR A 94 11.66 20.34 -13.95
C THR A 94 11.78 19.29 -12.84
N GLY A 95 12.32 18.10 -13.13
CA GLY A 95 12.52 17.03 -12.17
C GLY A 95 11.28 16.17 -11.85
N ARG A 96 10.14 16.46 -12.48
CA ARG A 96 8.90 15.70 -12.28
C ARG A 96 8.92 14.39 -13.05
N VAL A 97 8.53 13.30 -12.39
CA VAL A 97 8.37 11.99 -13.04
C VAL A 97 7.00 11.92 -13.72
N VAL A 98 7.00 11.85 -15.05
CA VAL A 98 5.80 11.77 -15.90
C VAL A 98 5.81 10.48 -16.71
N SER A 99 4.70 10.15 -17.35
CA SER A 99 4.68 9.02 -18.30
C SER A 99 5.33 9.45 -19.61
N ARG A 100 6.07 8.53 -20.24
CA ARG A 100 6.70 8.72 -21.56
C ARG A 100 5.67 9.07 -22.61
N LYS A 101 4.53 8.35 -22.63
CA LYS A 101 3.39 8.64 -23.52
C LYS A 101 2.87 10.07 -23.35
N GLY A 102 2.70 10.52 -22.11
CA GLY A 102 2.24 11.88 -21.82
C GLY A 102 3.25 12.95 -22.25
N SER A 103 4.55 12.70 -22.01
CA SER A 103 5.60 13.61 -22.47
C SER A 103 5.66 13.70 -24.00
N ALA A 104 5.51 12.57 -24.71
CA ALA A 104 5.49 12.56 -26.17
C ALA A 104 4.27 13.30 -26.73
N ALA A 105 3.08 13.10 -26.15
CA ALA A 105 1.87 13.82 -26.55
C ALA A 105 2.03 15.34 -26.36
N GLY A 106 2.60 15.79 -25.24
CA GLY A 106 2.87 17.22 -25.02
C GLY A 106 3.84 17.81 -26.04
N LYS A 107 4.89 17.07 -26.42
CA LYS A 107 5.83 17.51 -27.47
C LYS A 107 5.15 17.63 -28.83
N LYS A 108 4.26 16.69 -29.18
CA LYS A 108 3.47 16.76 -30.41
C LYS A 108 2.55 17.97 -30.42
N ALA A 109 1.83 18.22 -29.32
CA ALA A 109 0.96 19.39 -29.20
C ALA A 109 1.73 20.71 -29.28
N TYR A 110 2.95 20.76 -28.73
CA TYR A 110 3.80 21.96 -28.79
C TYR A 110 4.21 22.32 -30.22
N ALA A 111 4.33 21.35 -31.13
CA ALA A 111 4.68 21.61 -32.53
C ALA A 111 3.69 22.58 -33.20
N ASN A 112 2.41 22.52 -32.83
CA ASN A 112 1.35 23.37 -33.39
C ASN A 112 1.48 24.85 -32.98
N ILE A 113 2.11 25.14 -31.84
CA ILE A 113 2.26 26.51 -31.31
C ILE A 113 3.70 27.03 -31.42
N LYS A 114 4.64 26.16 -31.81
CA LYS A 114 6.07 26.47 -31.84
C LYS A 114 6.37 27.68 -32.73
N GLY A 115 5.80 27.73 -33.94
CA GLY A 115 6.04 28.84 -34.88
C GLY A 115 5.72 30.22 -34.29
N TRP A 116 4.54 30.37 -33.68
CA TRP A 116 4.16 31.63 -33.04
C TRP A 116 5.04 31.96 -31.83
N THR A 117 5.40 30.95 -31.04
CA THR A 117 6.23 31.13 -29.84
C THR A 117 7.64 31.59 -30.21
N ASP A 118 8.22 31.06 -31.29
CA ASP A 118 9.54 31.43 -31.78
C ASP A 118 9.53 32.85 -32.38
N ALA A 119 8.50 33.20 -33.16
CA ALA A 119 8.33 34.54 -33.70
C ALA A 119 8.22 35.61 -32.59
N VAL A 120 7.46 35.32 -31.52
CA VAL A 120 7.36 36.20 -30.35
C VAL A 120 8.70 36.32 -29.61
N GLN A 121 9.46 35.22 -29.48
CA GLN A 121 10.79 35.27 -28.85
C GLN A 121 11.77 36.14 -29.65
N GLN A 122 11.74 36.05 -30.98
CA GLN A 122 12.55 36.87 -31.85
C GLN A 122 12.16 38.35 -31.76
N ALA A 123 10.86 38.67 -31.89
CA ALA A 123 10.36 40.03 -31.74
C ALA A 123 10.73 40.66 -30.38
N ARG A 124 10.72 39.87 -29.30
CA ARG A 124 11.15 40.34 -27.97
C ARG A 124 12.62 40.69 -27.90
N LYS A 125 13.48 39.94 -28.59
CA LYS A 125 14.92 40.21 -28.66
C LYS A 125 15.19 41.46 -29.47
N GLU A 126 14.55 41.60 -30.64
CA GLU A 126 14.68 42.76 -31.53
C GLU A 126 14.23 44.06 -30.85
N LEU A 127 13.12 44.01 -30.10
CA LEU A 127 12.59 45.17 -29.37
C LEU A 127 13.22 45.39 -27.97
N GLY A 128 14.13 44.51 -27.53
CA GLY A 128 14.81 44.63 -26.23
C GLY A 128 13.90 44.58 -24.99
N VAL A 129 12.70 43.99 -25.10
CA VAL A 129 11.66 44.10 -24.06
C VAL A 129 11.92 43.17 -22.88
N LYS A 130 12.15 43.75 -21.71
CA LYS A 130 12.38 43.04 -20.44
C LYS A 130 11.09 42.98 -19.59
N GLY A 131 10.97 41.93 -18.79
CA GLY A 131 9.80 41.72 -17.93
C GLY A 131 8.55 41.24 -18.66
N PHE A 132 7.41 41.35 -17.99
CA PHE A 132 6.11 40.98 -18.56
C PHE A 132 5.57 42.13 -19.42
N VAL A 133 5.19 41.83 -20.66
CA VAL A 133 4.52 42.79 -21.56
C VAL A 133 3.33 42.10 -22.20
N ALA A 134 2.18 42.75 -22.12
CA ALA A 134 0.92 42.23 -22.65
C ALA A 134 0.94 42.25 -24.19
N ILE A 135 0.76 41.07 -24.80
CA ILE A 135 0.66 40.93 -26.26
C ILE A 135 -0.80 41.17 -26.65
N LYS A 136 -1.18 42.42 -26.88
CA LYS A 136 -2.50 42.81 -27.40
C LYS A 136 -2.40 43.12 -28.89
N LYS A 137 -3.48 42.89 -29.64
CA LYS A 137 -3.58 43.32 -31.04
C LYS A 137 -3.27 44.81 -31.13
N GLY A 138 -2.41 45.20 -32.06
CA GLY A 138 -1.98 46.60 -32.24
C GLY A 138 -0.70 46.99 -31.49
N THR A 139 -0.24 46.22 -30.50
CA THR A 139 1.04 46.49 -29.81
C THR A 139 2.24 46.30 -30.74
N ALA A 140 3.32 47.04 -30.50
CA ALA A 140 4.55 46.94 -31.29
C ALA A 140 5.10 45.49 -31.33
N LEU A 141 5.07 44.81 -30.17
CA LEU A 141 5.48 43.41 -30.04
C LEU A 141 4.59 42.47 -30.88
N TYR A 142 3.26 42.65 -30.86
CA TYR A 142 2.36 41.85 -31.69
C TYR A 142 2.58 42.07 -33.19
N LYS A 143 2.77 43.33 -33.62
CA LYS A 143 3.03 43.67 -35.02
C LYS A 143 4.35 43.04 -35.50
N ALA A 144 5.42 43.18 -34.73
CA ALA A 144 6.72 42.57 -35.03
C ALA A 144 6.64 41.03 -35.07
N ALA A 145 6.02 40.41 -34.07
CA ALA A 145 5.86 38.95 -34.03
C ALA A 145 5.00 38.43 -35.19
N LYS A 146 3.93 39.13 -35.57
CA LYS A 146 3.09 38.75 -36.71
C LYS A 146 3.83 38.90 -38.05
N ALA A 147 4.68 39.92 -38.20
CA ALA A 147 5.52 40.09 -39.37
C ALA A 147 6.52 38.93 -39.54
N ILE A 148 7.11 38.46 -38.44
CA ILE A 148 8.03 37.30 -38.45
C ILE A 148 7.27 35.99 -38.69
N TYR A 149 6.09 35.83 -38.10
CA TYR A 149 5.30 34.60 -38.21
C TYR A 149 4.66 34.40 -39.59
N SER A 150 4.34 35.49 -40.27
CA SER A 150 3.78 35.46 -41.63
C SER A 150 4.86 35.35 -42.72
N LYS A 151 6.14 35.36 -42.33
CA LYS A 151 7.30 35.24 -43.20
C LYS A 151 7.72 33.78 -43.28
#